data_AF-A0AA39W3Q0-F1
#
_entry.id   AF-A0AA39W3Q0-F1
#
_cell.length_a   1.000
_cell.length_b   1.000
_cell.length_c   1.000
_cell.angle_alpha   90.00
_cell.angle_beta   90.00
_cell.angle_gamma   90.00
#
_symmetry.space_group_name_H-M   'P 1'
#
loop_
_entity.id
_entity.type
_entity.pdbx_description
1 polymer ?
#
loop_
_entity_poly.entity_id
_entity_poly.type
_entity_poly.pdbx_seq_one_letter_code
_entity_poly.pdbx_strand_id
1 'polypeptide(L)'
;MYREKDMGDGYDLEKRLAQLESDAATIIRKARNTFATPTNILALRRSERDCLRKFFFLMKYRNSGFHRRYNHDSLDTYNSDDKEHLREYMEKRKFKRPKDVWFDNIRQILALEMDPEMRWAERIQQTTYTHDALIFILHAQGSFMAFCAPKLAGQEFVLTENAYGIFEGPVSPRIDPDSGELQPGVYTEYHNFAPIAPDLMVVFRSFILPTLIDEGDQAERAVMLNAMKQLHIKPESADSILQDLPIGKCGNNYSKIVDGKFVPLNGYQGPSADHVFYFRCFPLEPRHVGLINELLLEEAWSTKAIAFRSNDYTKEILVDYLKDPRKGFKVVTDQPDDPRMKYLQKLERAVSLLGGPKVSSVYECVKLPKPEVHMSQWVATMVGFELLGRRKDLYEIYKHLRPGATPEDYFYDVSQAGRMLFLRIKTDVIMNNCRLSDANKEIVRANRHDIFTSLPIQRVWLYLKAFRNTPKFDIADFKIQKEPLDLDGPEDFVAMHFSHKGVKWMAQAMFYEPPRAGNN
;
A
#
# COMPACT_ATOMS: atom_id res chain seq x y z
N MET A 1 -12.53 15.03 -18.14
CA MET A 1 -12.20 16.19 -19.00
C MET A 1 -11.48 17.21 -18.15
N TYR A 2 -10.16 17.28 -18.30
CA TYR A 2 -9.29 18.26 -17.68
C TYR A 2 -9.47 19.58 -18.43
N ARG A 3 -10.08 20.56 -17.77
CA ARG A 3 -10.26 21.90 -18.32
C ARG A 3 -9.40 22.85 -17.50
N GLU A 4 -8.27 23.23 -18.05
CA GLU A 4 -7.40 24.24 -17.45
C GLU A 4 -7.98 25.61 -17.80
N LYS A 5 -8.82 26.17 -16.92
CA LYS A 5 -9.37 27.53 -17.13
C LYS A 5 -8.29 28.62 -17.08
N ASP A 6 -7.12 28.30 -16.52
CA ASP A 6 -6.10 29.29 -16.13
C ASP A 6 -4.75 29.14 -16.88
N MET A 7 -4.61 28.19 -17.83
CA MET A 7 -3.36 27.89 -18.54
C MET A 7 -3.58 27.69 -20.06
N GLY A 8 -3.62 28.78 -20.83
CA GLY A 8 -3.56 28.74 -22.30
C GLY A 8 -4.70 27.99 -23.02
N ASP A 9 -4.38 27.20 -24.06
CA ASP A 9 -5.34 26.31 -24.72
C ASP A 9 -5.77 25.24 -23.71
N GLY A 10 -6.91 25.47 -23.05
CA GLY A 10 -7.44 24.62 -21.98
C GLY A 10 -7.74 23.16 -22.37
N TYR A 11 -7.39 22.75 -23.60
CA TYR A 11 -7.44 21.40 -24.14
C TYR A 11 -6.09 20.82 -24.60
N ASP A 12 -4.95 21.53 -24.47
CA ASP A 12 -3.63 21.00 -24.92
C ASP A 12 -3.30 19.64 -24.28
N LEU A 13 -3.54 19.51 -22.97
CA LEU A 13 -3.29 18.27 -22.25
C LEU A 13 -4.16 17.12 -22.78
N GLU A 14 -5.45 17.38 -23.02
CA GLU A 14 -6.39 16.38 -23.56
C GLU A 14 -6.02 15.99 -25.00
N LYS A 15 -5.56 16.94 -25.82
CA LYS A 15 -5.07 16.64 -27.19
C LYS A 15 -3.84 15.72 -27.16
N ARG A 16 -2.89 15.98 -26.25
CA ARG A 16 -1.69 15.14 -26.08
C ARG A 16 -2.03 13.74 -25.55
N LEU A 17 -2.97 13.65 -24.61
CA LEU A 17 -3.48 12.36 -24.12
C LEU A 17 -4.18 11.58 -25.24
N ALA A 18 -5.04 12.23 -26.02
CA ALA A 18 -5.72 11.61 -27.16
C ALA A 18 -4.73 11.10 -28.22
N GLN A 19 -3.63 11.84 -28.46
CA GLN A 19 -2.57 11.40 -29.36
C GLN A 19 -1.88 10.12 -28.83
N LEU A 20 -1.49 10.11 -27.54
CA LEU A 20 -0.88 8.92 -26.93
C LEU A 20 -1.83 7.72 -26.96
N GLU A 21 -3.12 7.92 -26.67
CA GLU A 21 -4.16 6.89 -26.73
C GLU A 21 -4.29 6.33 -28.16
N SER A 22 -4.26 7.19 -29.18
CA SER A 22 -4.29 6.80 -30.61
C SER A 22 -3.05 5.98 -31.02
N ASP A 23 -1.87 6.42 -30.60
CA ASP A 23 -0.60 5.74 -30.89
C ASP A 23 -0.56 4.36 -30.21
N ALA A 24 -0.91 4.30 -28.93
CA ALA A 24 -1.01 3.05 -28.17
C ALA A 24 -2.06 2.10 -28.77
N ALA A 25 -3.24 2.61 -29.15
CA ALA A 25 -4.30 1.82 -29.78
C ALA A 25 -3.83 1.20 -31.11
N THR A 26 -3.01 1.92 -31.88
CA THR A 26 -2.42 1.39 -33.13
C THR A 26 -1.46 0.24 -32.85
N ILE A 27 -0.62 0.35 -31.81
CA ILE A 27 0.30 -0.72 -31.41
C ILE A 27 -0.46 -1.92 -30.83
N ILE A 28 -1.50 -1.70 -30.03
CA ILE A 28 -2.38 -2.74 -29.48
C ILE A 28 -3.12 -3.48 -30.60
N ARG A 29 -3.64 -2.77 -31.60
CA ARG A 29 -4.29 -3.37 -32.77
C ARG A 29 -3.30 -4.23 -33.56
N LYS A 30 -2.06 -3.75 -33.73
CA LYS A 30 -0.96 -4.53 -34.32
C LYS A 30 -0.70 -5.80 -33.52
N ALA A 31 -0.61 -5.71 -32.18
CA ALA A 31 -0.45 -6.87 -31.30
C ALA A 31 -1.57 -7.90 -31.49
N ARG A 32 -2.84 -7.46 -31.42
CA ARG A 32 -4.01 -8.32 -31.58
C ARG A 32 -4.02 -9.04 -32.94
N ASN A 33 -3.73 -8.31 -34.02
CA ASN A 33 -3.67 -8.89 -35.36
C ASN A 33 -2.53 -9.89 -35.49
N THR A 34 -1.34 -9.59 -34.97
CA THR A 34 -0.19 -10.50 -35.03
C THR A 34 -0.45 -11.80 -34.26
N PHE A 35 -1.08 -11.73 -33.10
CA PHE A 35 -1.35 -12.91 -32.28
C PHE A 35 -2.48 -13.80 -32.82
N ALA A 36 -3.25 -13.31 -33.80
CA ALA A 36 -4.16 -14.13 -34.59
C ALA A 36 -3.45 -14.91 -35.72
N THR A 37 -2.16 -14.66 -35.97
CA THR A 37 -1.39 -15.33 -37.04
C THR A 37 -0.55 -16.51 -36.52
N PRO A 38 -0.14 -17.45 -37.39
CA PRO A 38 0.68 -18.60 -36.98
C PRO A 38 2.05 -18.25 -36.41
N THR A 39 2.64 -17.11 -36.79
CA THR A 39 3.97 -16.72 -36.29
C THR A 39 3.92 -16.27 -34.83
N ASN A 40 2.80 -15.67 -34.40
CA ASN A 40 2.51 -15.26 -33.01
C ASN A 40 3.64 -14.45 -32.32
N ILE A 41 4.50 -13.79 -33.11
CA ILE A 41 5.63 -12.98 -32.63
C ILE A 41 5.41 -11.54 -33.08
N LEU A 42 5.16 -10.68 -32.10
CA LEU A 42 5.03 -9.24 -32.26
C LEU A 42 6.41 -8.58 -32.19
N ALA A 43 6.83 -7.96 -33.29
CA ALA A 43 8.02 -7.12 -33.35
C ALA A 43 7.66 -5.66 -33.07
N LEU A 44 8.21 -5.10 -31.99
CA LEU A 44 8.08 -3.68 -31.63
C LEU A 44 9.44 -2.99 -31.68
N ARG A 45 9.50 -1.82 -32.29
CA ARG A 45 10.64 -0.92 -32.10
C ARG A 45 10.67 -0.39 -30.68
N ARG A 46 11.83 0.11 -30.24
CA ARG A 46 11.97 0.77 -28.93
C ARG A 46 10.92 1.84 -28.70
N SER A 47 10.69 2.72 -29.67
CA SER A 47 9.69 3.79 -29.59
C SER A 47 8.26 3.26 -29.38
N GLU A 48 7.87 2.17 -30.04
CA GLU A 48 6.56 1.53 -29.84
C GLU A 48 6.45 0.93 -28.42
N ARG A 49 7.50 0.25 -27.95
CA ARG A 49 7.55 -0.32 -26.59
C ARG A 49 7.46 0.78 -25.53
N ASP A 50 8.20 1.86 -25.71
CA ASP A 50 8.25 2.97 -24.76
C ASP A 50 6.95 3.80 -24.80
N CYS A 51 6.30 3.90 -25.96
CA CYS A 51 4.94 4.43 -26.10
C CYS A 51 3.94 3.63 -25.25
N LEU A 52 3.97 2.29 -25.32
CA LEU A 52 3.11 1.45 -24.49
C LEU A 52 3.38 1.65 -22.99
N ARG A 53 4.65 1.68 -22.57
CA ARG A 53 5.00 1.92 -21.16
C ARG A 53 4.48 3.28 -20.66
N LYS A 54 4.66 4.33 -21.46
CA LYS A 54 4.14 5.67 -21.14
C LYS A 54 2.62 5.67 -21.06
N PHE A 55 1.94 5.03 -22.03
CA PHE A 55 0.49 4.89 -22.05
C PHE A 55 -0.02 4.20 -20.79
N PHE A 56 0.47 3.00 -20.48
CA PHE A 56 0.01 2.24 -19.32
C PHE A 56 0.30 2.95 -17.99
N PHE A 57 1.47 3.58 -17.86
CA PHE A 57 1.75 4.41 -16.70
C PHE A 57 0.75 5.55 -16.56
N LEU A 58 0.48 6.32 -17.62
CA LEU A 58 -0.42 7.46 -17.54
C LEU A 58 -1.86 7.02 -17.27
N MET A 59 -2.30 5.87 -17.78
CA MET A 59 -3.60 5.32 -17.42
C MET A 59 -3.67 4.96 -15.93
N LYS A 60 -2.61 4.39 -15.35
CA LYS A 60 -2.49 4.13 -13.91
C LYS A 60 -2.46 5.42 -13.10
N TYR A 61 -1.63 6.38 -13.49
CA TYR A 61 -1.41 7.64 -12.80
C TYR A 61 -2.61 8.61 -12.89
N ARG A 62 -3.49 8.41 -13.87
CA ARG A 62 -4.76 9.14 -14.01
C ARG A 62 -5.93 8.52 -13.25
N ASN A 63 -5.71 7.43 -12.51
CA ASN A 63 -6.78 6.75 -11.79
C ASN A 63 -7.41 7.64 -10.70
N SER A 64 -8.56 7.20 -10.18
CA SER A 64 -9.31 7.94 -9.17
C SER A 64 -8.55 8.15 -7.85
N GLY A 65 -7.59 7.27 -7.53
CA GLY A 65 -6.73 7.38 -6.35
C GLY A 65 -5.76 8.57 -6.45
N PHE A 66 -4.96 8.61 -7.52
CA PHE A 66 -4.05 9.74 -7.78
C PHE A 66 -4.82 11.05 -8.00
N HIS A 67 -5.95 11.01 -8.69
CA HIS A 67 -6.80 12.18 -8.82
C HIS A 67 -7.27 12.68 -7.45
N ARG A 68 -7.77 11.80 -6.57
CA ARG A 68 -8.21 12.19 -5.21
C ARG A 68 -7.07 12.80 -4.40
N ARG A 69 -5.87 12.21 -4.46
CA ARG A 69 -4.67 12.71 -3.78
C ARG A 69 -4.34 14.16 -4.15
N TYR A 70 -4.43 14.52 -5.44
CA TYR A 70 -4.02 15.85 -5.90
C TYR A 70 -5.17 16.85 -6.10
N ASN A 71 -6.43 16.42 -6.12
CA ASN A 71 -7.59 17.27 -6.39
C ASN A 71 -7.99 18.10 -5.16
N HIS A 72 -7.10 19.02 -4.78
CA HIS A 72 -7.23 19.96 -3.68
C HIS A 72 -7.06 21.40 -4.18
N ASP A 73 -7.87 22.33 -3.67
CA ASP A 73 -7.83 23.74 -4.07
C ASP A 73 -6.70 24.54 -3.40
N SER A 74 -6.11 23.99 -2.33
CA SER A 74 -4.97 24.57 -1.62
C SER A 74 -4.16 23.47 -0.95
N LEU A 75 -2.89 23.76 -0.66
CA LEU A 75 -2.02 22.87 0.10
C LEU A 75 -2.57 22.59 1.50
N ASP A 76 -3.30 23.52 2.12
CA ASP A 76 -3.89 23.33 3.45
C ASP A 76 -4.82 22.12 3.49
N THR A 77 -5.60 21.93 2.44
CA THR A 77 -6.54 20.80 2.31
C THR A 77 -5.88 19.50 1.84
N TYR A 78 -4.63 19.54 1.39
CA TYR A 78 -3.87 18.35 0.99
C TYR A 78 -3.58 17.49 2.23
N ASN A 79 -3.96 16.21 2.17
CA ASN A 79 -3.87 15.28 3.28
C ASN A 79 -3.18 13.97 2.83
N SER A 80 -1.89 14.06 2.55
CA SER A 80 -1.03 12.88 2.33
C SER A 80 0.30 13.08 3.05
N ASP A 81 0.99 11.99 3.30
CA ASP A 81 2.20 11.91 4.12
C ASP A 81 3.40 12.71 3.57
N ASP A 82 3.36 13.06 2.29
CA ASP A 82 4.40 13.83 1.60
C ASP A 82 4.10 15.34 1.50
N LYS A 83 3.12 15.87 2.26
CA LYS A 83 2.69 17.27 2.23
C LYS A 83 3.84 18.28 2.29
N GLU A 84 4.82 18.03 3.15
CA GLU A 84 5.98 18.92 3.33
C GLU A 84 6.87 18.95 2.07
N HIS A 85 7.18 17.79 1.50
CA HIS A 85 7.95 17.69 0.25
C HIS A 85 7.19 18.31 -0.94
N LEU A 86 5.86 18.12 -0.98
CA LEU A 86 5.02 18.76 -1.99
C LEU A 86 5.03 20.28 -1.83
N ARG A 87 5.02 20.82 -0.60
CA ARG A 87 5.14 22.26 -0.33
C ARG A 87 6.41 22.83 -0.94
N GLU A 88 7.56 22.24 -0.62
CA GLU A 88 8.86 22.68 -1.12
C GLU A 88 8.90 22.69 -2.66
N TYR A 89 8.36 21.63 -3.28
CA TYR A 89 8.26 21.55 -4.74
C TYR A 89 7.36 22.64 -5.32
N MET A 90 6.19 22.86 -4.72
CA MET A 90 5.22 23.86 -5.14
C MET A 90 5.78 25.28 -5.02
N GLU A 91 6.45 25.62 -3.91
CA GLU A 91 7.07 26.92 -3.70
C GLU A 91 8.17 27.19 -4.73
N LYS A 92 9.06 26.21 -4.95
CA LYS A 92 10.15 26.31 -5.93
C LYS A 92 9.62 26.52 -7.35
N ARG A 93 8.50 25.89 -7.70
CA ARG A 93 7.88 25.94 -9.03
C ARG A 93 6.77 26.98 -9.17
N LYS A 94 6.43 27.69 -8.08
CA LYS A 94 5.35 28.68 -7.99
C LYS A 94 3.96 28.09 -8.32
N PHE A 95 3.74 26.81 -8.00
CA PHE A 95 2.40 26.20 -8.10
C PHE A 95 1.52 26.65 -6.92
N LYS A 96 0.24 26.91 -7.21
CA LYS A 96 -0.73 27.34 -6.19
C LYS A 96 -1.54 26.18 -5.62
N ARG A 97 -1.82 25.17 -6.45
CA ARG A 97 -2.67 24.03 -6.06
C ARG A 97 -1.90 22.72 -6.29
N PRO A 98 -2.05 21.72 -5.40
CA PRO A 98 -1.55 20.36 -5.64
C PRO A 98 -1.96 19.79 -7.00
N LYS A 99 -3.18 20.12 -7.45
CA LYS A 99 -3.69 19.72 -8.76
C LYS A 99 -2.86 20.24 -9.93
N ASP A 100 -2.26 21.41 -9.80
CA ASP A 100 -1.39 21.99 -10.85
C ASP A 100 -0.09 21.17 -10.98
N VAL A 101 0.43 20.63 -9.86
CA VAL A 101 1.60 19.72 -9.86
C VAL A 101 1.27 18.43 -10.62
N TRP A 102 0.10 17.85 -10.37
CA TRP A 102 -0.35 16.65 -11.06
C TRP A 102 -0.49 16.86 -12.57
N PHE A 103 -1.08 17.98 -13.00
CA PHE A 103 -1.17 18.33 -14.42
C PHE A 103 0.20 18.57 -15.06
N ASP A 104 1.09 19.26 -14.36
CA ASP A 104 2.47 19.45 -14.83
C ASP A 104 3.18 18.11 -15.00
N ASN A 105 3.10 17.20 -14.02
CA ASN A 105 3.70 15.87 -14.13
C ASN A 105 3.19 15.10 -15.35
N ILE A 106 1.87 15.09 -15.61
CA ILE A 106 1.29 14.45 -16.81
C ILE A 106 1.89 15.09 -18.08
N ARG A 107 1.94 16.43 -18.14
CA ARG A 107 2.47 17.18 -19.29
C ARG A 107 3.93 16.83 -19.57
N GLN A 108 4.76 16.79 -18.53
CA GLN A 108 6.19 16.50 -18.64
C GLN A 108 6.43 15.05 -19.07
N ILE A 109 5.66 14.08 -18.53
CA ILE A 109 5.76 12.67 -18.94
C ILE A 109 5.31 12.49 -20.39
N LEU A 110 4.25 13.18 -20.82
CA LEU A 110 3.81 13.16 -22.22
C LEU A 110 4.92 13.67 -23.15
N ALA A 111 5.53 14.81 -22.81
CA ALA A 111 6.59 15.44 -23.59
C ALA A 111 7.94 14.70 -23.53
N LEU A 112 8.13 13.80 -22.56
CA LEU A 112 9.41 13.12 -22.36
C LEU A 112 9.77 12.18 -23.52
N GLU A 113 10.90 12.43 -24.17
CA GLU A 113 11.52 11.48 -25.07
C GLU A 113 12.38 10.48 -24.27
N MET A 114 12.10 9.19 -24.40
CA MET A 114 12.84 8.13 -23.70
C MET A 114 14.02 7.66 -24.55
N ASP A 115 15.17 8.31 -24.38
CA ASP A 115 16.39 7.96 -25.11
C ASP A 115 16.95 6.57 -24.72
N PRO A 116 17.62 5.86 -25.64
CA PRO A 116 18.16 4.53 -25.37
C PRO A 116 19.21 4.50 -24.25
N GLU A 117 19.92 5.61 -24.02
CA GLU A 117 20.96 5.74 -22.99
C GLU A 117 20.42 6.12 -21.62
N MET A 118 19.10 6.14 -21.43
CA MET A 118 18.44 6.35 -20.14
C MET A 118 18.63 7.74 -19.53
N ARG A 119 19.09 8.75 -20.29
CA ARG A 119 19.23 10.13 -19.79
C ARG A 119 17.89 10.75 -19.41
N TRP A 120 16.81 10.27 -20.01
CA TRP A 120 15.44 10.64 -19.67
C TRP A 120 15.09 10.39 -18.20
N ALA A 121 15.71 9.41 -17.52
CA ALA A 121 15.42 9.08 -16.13
C ALA A 121 15.94 10.14 -15.15
N GLU A 122 17.08 10.76 -15.45
CA GLU A 122 17.56 11.92 -14.70
C GLU A 122 16.72 13.16 -15.04
N ARG A 123 16.46 13.37 -16.34
CA ARG A 123 15.65 14.51 -16.81
C ARG A 123 14.28 14.54 -16.15
N ILE A 124 13.57 13.41 -16.09
CA ILE A 124 12.22 13.39 -15.54
C ILE A 124 12.23 13.78 -14.06
N GLN A 125 13.19 13.28 -13.26
CA GLN A 125 13.37 13.67 -11.85
C GLN A 125 13.64 15.17 -11.66
N GLN A 126 14.28 15.82 -12.63
CA GLN A 126 14.52 17.26 -12.60
C GLN A 126 13.31 18.07 -13.06
N THR A 127 12.40 17.50 -13.84
CA THR A 127 11.28 18.22 -14.46
C THR A 127 9.92 17.99 -13.83
N THR A 128 9.75 16.92 -13.07
CA THR A 128 8.51 16.57 -12.37
C THR A 128 8.72 16.47 -10.87
N TYR A 129 7.62 16.36 -10.11
CA TYR A 129 7.71 16.05 -8.69
C TYR A 129 8.47 14.73 -8.47
N THR A 130 9.49 14.75 -7.60
CA THR A 130 10.49 13.67 -7.52
C THR A 130 9.88 12.31 -7.17
N HIS A 131 8.94 12.26 -6.23
CA HIS A 131 8.27 11.00 -5.87
C HIS A 131 7.56 10.39 -7.08
N ASP A 132 6.81 11.19 -7.84
CA ASP A 132 6.09 10.71 -9.02
C ASP A 132 7.03 10.34 -10.17
N ALA A 133 8.16 11.05 -10.30
CA ALA A 133 9.23 10.71 -11.24
C ALA A 133 9.80 9.31 -10.96
N LEU A 134 10.05 8.99 -9.69
CA LEU A 134 10.56 7.70 -9.25
C LEU A 134 9.54 6.58 -9.53
N ILE A 135 8.24 6.83 -9.30
CA ILE A 135 7.19 5.86 -9.65
C ILE A 135 7.16 5.62 -11.16
N PHE A 136 7.32 6.65 -12.00
CA PHE A 136 7.40 6.49 -13.45
C PHE A 136 8.62 5.67 -13.88
N ILE A 137 9.79 5.96 -13.32
CA ILE A 137 11.03 5.21 -13.60
C ILE A 137 10.86 3.74 -13.20
N LEU A 138 10.31 3.48 -12.00
CA LEU A 138 10.06 2.13 -11.51
C LEU A 138 9.05 1.39 -12.39
N HIS A 139 7.99 2.05 -12.88
CA HIS A 139 7.07 1.45 -13.84
C HIS A 139 7.78 1.10 -15.16
N ALA A 140 8.62 2.01 -15.66
CA ALA A 140 9.29 1.85 -16.94
C ALA A 140 10.42 0.80 -16.91
N GLN A 141 11.11 0.66 -15.77
CA GLN A 141 12.34 -0.16 -15.65
C GLN A 141 12.27 -1.27 -14.60
N GLY A 142 11.33 -1.25 -13.67
CA GLY A 142 11.21 -2.24 -12.59
C GLY A 142 10.48 -3.52 -12.99
N SER A 143 9.96 -3.59 -14.22
CA SER A 143 9.19 -4.73 -14.73
C SER A 143 9.48 -5.02 -16.20
N PHE A 144 9.21 -6.25 -16.65
CA PHE A 144 9.06 -6.54 -18.07
C PHE A 144 7.58 -6.64 -18.46
N MET A 145 7.28 -6.26 -19.70
CA MET A 145 5.96 -6.33 -20.30
C MET A 145 5.76 -7.69 -20.99
N ALA A 146 4.62 -8.33 -20.76
CA ALA A 146 4.20 -9.56 -21.44
C ALA A 146 2.75 -9.42 -21.95
N PHE A 147 2.45 -10.07 -23.07
CA PHE A 147 1.10 -10.14 -23.62
C PHE A 147 0.50 -11.50 -23.31
N CYS A 148 -0.74 -11.52 -22.84
CA CYS A 148 -1.42 -12.73 -22.38
C CYS A 148 -2.79 -12.85 -23.03
N ALA A 149 -3.20 -14.07 -23.34
CA ALA A 149 -4.54 -14.41 -23.80
C ALA A 149 -5.06 -15.64 -23.05
N PRO A 150 -6.37 -15.80 -22.84
CA PRO A 150 -6.92 -17.05 -22.32
C PRO A 150 -6.60 -18.20 -23.29
N LYS A 151 -6.11 -19.33 -22.78
CA LYS A 151 -5.84 -20.52 -23.61
C LYS A 151 -7.12 -21.21 -24.05
N LEU A 152 -8.12 -21.26 -23.15
CA LEU A 152 -9.38 -21.94 -23.40
C LEU A 152 -10.38 -20.99 -24.08
N ALA A 153 -10.95 -21.45 -25.20
CA ALA A 153 -12.00 -20.71 -25.89
C ALA A 153 -13.22 -20.50 -24.97
N GLY A 154 -13.81 -19.31 -25.00
CA GLY A 154 -14.94 -18.93 -24.14
C GLY A 154 -14.54 -18.25 -22.83
N GLN A 155 -13.29 -18.42 -22.37
CA GLN A 155 -12.76 -17.62 -21.26
C GLN A 155 -12.44 -16.19 -21.72
N GLU A 156 -12.44 -15.27 -20.75
CA GLU A 156 -12.11 -13.87 -20.98
C GLU A 156 -11.52 -13.19 -19.74
N PHE A 157 -10.88 -12.02 -19.94
CA PHE A 157 -10.59 -11.09 -18.86
C PHE A 157 -11.73 -10.09 -18.70
N VAL A 158 -12.23 -9.91 -17.48
CA VAL A 158 -13.21 -8.87 -17.17
C VAL A 158 -12.56 -7.48 -17.21
N LEU A 159 -13.34 -6.44 -17.49
CA LEU A 159 -12.88 -5.06 -17.49
C LEU A 159 -13.57 -4.28 -16.37
N THR A 160 -12.77 -3.55 -15.60
CA THR A 160 -13.23 -2.72 -14.47
C THR A 160 -12.80 -1.28 -14.72
N GLU A 161 -13.46 -0.31 -14.07
CA GLU A 161 -13.10 1.11 -14.26
C GLU A 161 -11.66 1.44 -13.82
N ASN A 162 -11.09 0.63 -12.93
CA ASN A 162 -9.70 0.74 -12.47
C ASN A 162 -8.74 -0.21 -13.19
N ALA A 163 -9.10 -0.79 -14.34
CA ALA A 163 -8.35 -1.83 -15.07
C ALA A 163 -6.83 -1.60 -15.20
N TYR A 164 -6.36 -0.35 -15.29
CA TYR A 164 -4.94 -0.01 -15.43
C TYR A 164 -4.20 0.24 -14.10
N GLY A 165 -4.89 0.19 -12.98
CA GLY A 165 -4.36 0.40 -11.64
C GLY A 165 -4.38 -0.85 -10.75
N ILE A 166 -4.70 -2.01 -11.32
CA ILE A 166 -4.81 -3.27 -10.57
C ILE A 166 -3.47 -3.98 -10.57
N PHE A 167 -3.06 -4.41 -9.39
CA PHE A 167 -1.84 -5.18 -9.20
C PHE A 167 -2.08 -6.41 -8.32
N GLU A 168 -1.20 -7.38 -8.44
CA GLU A 168 -1.05 -8.48 -7.50
C GLU A 168 0.24 -8.28 -6.70
N GLY A 169 0.12 -8.53 -5.40
CA GLY A 169 1.19 -8.50 -4.43
C GLY A 169 0.69 -8.06 -3.05
N PRO A 170 1.52 -8.16 -2.02
CA PRO A 170 1.11 -7.92 -0.65
C PRO A 170 0.85 -6.43 -0.38
N VAL A 171 -0.18 -6.17 0.42
CA VAL A 171 -0.47 -4.85 0.99
C VAL A 171 -0.55 -4.98 2.51
N SER A 172 0.30 -4.26 3.22
CA SER A 172 0.23 -4.11 4.67
C SER A 172 -0.49 -2.81 4.98
N PRO A 173 -1.67 -2.86 5.60
CA PRO A 173 -2.39 -1.65 5.94
C PRO A 173 -1.66 -0.87 7.02
N ARG A 174 -1.83 0.45 6.99
CA ARG A 174 -1.54 1.36 8.10
C ARG A 174 -2.87 1.81 8.67
N ILE A 175 -2.97 1.97 9.98
CA ILE A 175 -4.12 2.66 10.58
C ILE A 175 -3.71 4.11 10.71
N ASP A 176 -4.47 5.01 10.11
CA ASP A 176 -4.30 6.44 10.32
C ASP A 176 -4.53 6.70 11.81
N PRO A 177 -3.55 7.28 12.48
CA PRO A 177 -3.68 7.56 13.89
C PRO A 177 -4.85 8.49 14.10
N ASP A 178 -4.95 9.65 13.48
CA ASP A 178 -5.95 10.67 13.81
C ASP A 178 -7.39 10.27 13.44
N SER A 179 -7.60 9.65 12.29
CA SER A 179 -8.94 9.29 11.80
C SER A 179 -9.40 7.90 12.26
N GLY A 180 -8.47 6.99 12.57
CA GLY A 180 -8.75 5.58 12.82
C GLY A 180 -9.08 4.79 11.54
N GLU A 181 -8.89 5.39 10.36
CA GLU A 181 -9.15 4.75 9.08
C GLU A 181 -8.00 3.83 8.65
N LEU A 182 -8.34 2.76 7.94
CA LEU A 182 -7.34 1.89 7.31
C LEU A 182 -6.80 2.58 6.05
N GLN A 183 -5.53 2.97 6.06
CA GLN A 183 -4.79 3.50 4.92
C GLN A 183 -3.87 2.43 4.31
N PRO A 184 -3.50 2.55 3.02
CA PRO A 184 -2.41 1.75 2.47
C PRO A 184 -1.10 2.08 3.19
N GLY A 185 -0.43 1.08 3.73
CA GLY A 185 0.92 1.21 4.29
C GLY A 185 1.95 0.80 3.25
N VAL A 186 2.67 -0.28 3.53
CA VAL A 186 3.64 -0.87 2.57
C VAL A 186 2.88 -1.73 1.57
N TYR A 187 3.14 -1.53 0.28
CA TYR A 187 2.66 -2.39 -0.79
C TYR A 187 3.82 -2.81 -1.70
N THR A 188 3.75 -4.02 -2.24
CA THR A 188 4.70 -4.52 -3.25
C THR A 188 3.92 -4.96 -4.48
N GLU A 189 4.26 -4.43 -5.65
CA GLU A 189 3.60 -4.76 -6.90
C GLU A 189 4.40 -5.82 -7.66
N TYR A 190 4.03 -7.08 -7.51
CA TYR A 190 4.67 -8.19 -8.21
C TYR A 190 4.22 -8.28 -9.66
N HIS A 191 2.93 -8.08 -9.92
CA HIS A 191 2.35 -8.01 -11.25
C HIS A 191 1.40 -6.82 -11.34
N ASN A 192 1.52 -5.97 -12.37
CA ASN A 192 0.46 -5.03 -12.72
C ASN A 192 -0.29 -5.54 -13.95
N PHE A 193 -1.61 -5.43 -13.93
CA PHE A 193 -2.48 -5.88 -15.01
C PHE A 193 -3.01 -4.69 -15.80
N ALA A 194 -3.12 -4.90 -17.10
CA ALA A 194 -3.81 -4.00 -18.01
C ALA A 194 -4.63 -4.86 -18.98
N PRO A 195 -5.85 -5.28 -18.59
CA PRO A 195 -6.75 -5.97 -19.51
C PRO A 195 -7.20 -4.98 -20.58
N ILE A 196 -7.01 -5.34 -21.84
CA ILE A 196 -7.24 -4.46 -23.00
C ILE A 196 -8.50 -4.86 -23.75
N ALA A 197 -8.71 -6.17 -23.84
CA ALA A 197 -9.86 -6.80 -24.46
C ALA A 197 -10.16 -8.12 -23.73
N PRO A 198 -11.35 -8.71 -23.93
CA PRO A 198 -11.68 -10.02 -23.37
C PRO A 198 -10.62 -11.11 -23.64
N ASP A 199 -9.94 -11.03 -24.79
CA ASP A 199 -8.97 -12.01 -25.28
C ASP A 199 -7.50 -11.54 -25.16
N LEU A 200 -7.24 -10.35 -24.62
CA LEU A 200 -5.89 -9.78 -24.59
C LEU A 200 -5.65 -8.91 -23.36
N MET A 201 -4.58 -9.23 -22.64
CA MET A 201 -4.11 -8.48 -21.49
C MET A 201 -2.61 -8.21 -21.60
N VAL A 202 -2.18 -7.08 -21.08
CA VAL A 202 -0.77 -6.79 -20.84
C VAL A 202 -0.47 -6.97 -19.36
N VAL A 203 0.60 -7.69 -19.05
CA VAL A 203 1.10 -7.90 -17.68
C VAL A 203 2.48 -7.27 -17.55
N PHE A 204 2.67 -6.45 -16.52
CA PHE A 204 3.97 -5.97 -16.11
C PHE A 204 4.44 -6.78 -14.91
N ARG A 205 5.38 -7.69 -15.15
CA ARG A 205 5.94 -8.54 -14.08
C ARG A 205 7.23 -7.93 -13.54
N SER A 206 7.28 -7.75 -12.23
CA SER A 206 8.43 -7.18 -11.54
C SER A 206 9.69 -8.03 -11.72
N PHE A 207 10.84 -7.36 -11.87
CA PHE A 207 12.15 -8.02 -11.99
C PHE A 207 12.65 -8.63 -10.68
N ILE A 208 12.04 -8.30 -9.53
CA ILE A 208 12.39 -8.89 -8.24
C ILE A 208 11.90 -10.33 -8.10
N LEU A 209 10.89 -10.73 -8.90
CA LEU A 209 10.42 -12.10 -8.90
C LEU A 209 11.38 -13.03 -9.66
N PRO A 210 11.55 -14.29 -9.21
CA PRO A 210 12.37 -15.27 -9.91
C PRO A 210 11.96 -15.43 -11.38
N THR A 211 12.92 -15.65 -12.27
CA THR A 211 12.68 -15.88 -13.71
C THR A 211 13.45 -17.11 -14.16
N LEU A 212 12.90 -17.84 -15.13
CA LEU A 212 13.56 -18.99 -15.74
C LEU A 212 14.81 -18.59 -16.56
N ILE A 213 14.87 -17.34 -17.00
CA ILE A 213 15.99 -16.78 -17.77
C ILE A 213 16.80 -15.88 -16.83
N ASP A 214 18.05 -16.26 -16.59
CA ASP A 214 18.94 -15.65 -15.62
C ASP A 214 19.72 -14.47 -16.21
N GLU A 215 19.21 -13.25 -16.05
CA GLU A 215 19.82 -12.01 -16.55
C GLU A 215 20.67 -11.27 -15.50
N GLY A 216 20.96 -11.88 -14.34
CA GLY A 216 21.66 -11.22 -13.24
C GLY A 216 22.01 -12.22 -12.15
N ASP A 217 22.53 -11.79 -11.01
CA ASP A 217 22.72 -12.72 -9.90
C ASP A 217 21.34 -13.09 -9.30
N GLN A 218 20.90 -14.34 -9.46
CA GLN A 218 19.68 -14.83 -8.81
C GLN A 218 19.73 -14.60 -7.29
N ALA A 219 20.92 -14.60 -6.69
CA ALA A 219 21.10 -14.29 -5.29
C ALA A 219 20.76 -12.83 -4.98
N GLU A 220 21.17 -11.87 -5.83
CA GLU A 220 20.83 -10.45 -5.64
C GLU A 220 19.33 -10.22 -5.73
N ARG A 221 18.63 -10.85 -6.69
CA ARG A 221 17.16 -10.79 -6.77
C ARG A 221 16.50 -11.39 -5.55
N ALA A 222 16.99 -12.52 -5.06
CA ALA A 222 16.48 -13.15 -3.85
C ALA A 222 16.67 -12.25 -2.62
N VAL A 223 17.81 -11.56 -2.52
CA VAL A 223 18.08 -10.57 -1.47
C VAL A 223 17.11 -9.40 -1.57
N MET A 224 16.88 -8.83 -2.76
CA MET A 224 15.92 -7.75 -2.97
C MET A 224 14.49 -8.18 -2.64
N LEU A 225 14.07 -9.36 -3.10
CA LEU A 225 12.75 -9.91 -2.80
C LEU A 225 12.56 -10.09 -1.29
N ASN A 226 13.55 -10.69 -0.61
CA ASN A 226 13.50 -10.84 0.83
C ASN A 226 13.44 -9.47 1.54
N ALA A 227 14.26 -8.49 1.11
CA ALA A 227 14.24 -7.15 1.67
C ALA A 227 12.85 -6.49 1.54
N MET A 228 12.19 -6.62 0.38
CA MET A 228 10.84 -6.11 0.17
C MET A 228 9.82 -6.81 1.08
N LYS A 229 9.90 -8.14 1.21
CA LYS A 229 9.05 -8.92 2.14
C LYS A 229 9.20 -8.43 3.59
N GLN A 230 10.41 -8.13 4.04
CA GLN A 230 10.66 -7.66 5.40
C GLN A 230 10.06 -6.28 5.72
N LEU A 231 9.62 -5.52 4.71
CA LEU A 231 8.92 -4.24 4.93
C LEU A 231 7.44 -4.43 5.31
N HIS A 232 6.88 -5.62 5.07
CA HIS A 232 5.47 -5.91 5.38
C HIS A 232 5.29 -6.29 6.86
N ILE A 233 4.09 -6.06 7.39
CA ILE A 233 3.74 -6.43 8.78
C ILE A 233 3.85 -7.94 8.99
N LYS A 234 3.57 -8.72 7.94
CA LYS A 234 3.63 -10.19 7.92
C LYS A 234 4.53 -10.66 6.78
N PRO A 235 5.87 -10.60 6.91
CA PRO A 235 6.80 -10.96 5.85
C PRO A 235 6.60 -12.39 5.31
N GLU A 236 6.18 -13.32 6.15
CA GLU A 236 5.90 -14.72 5.81
C GLU A 236 4.65 -14.89 4.93
N SER A 237 3.78 -13.89 4.89
CA SER A 237 2.57 -13.86 4.06
C SER A 237 2.72 -12.95 2.82
N ALA A 238 3.93 -12.40 2.58
CA ALA A 238 4.19 -11.38 1.57
C ALA A 238 4.67 -11.97 0.22
N ASP A 239 4.28 -13.20 -0.09
CA ASP A 239 4.63 -13.88 -1.34
C ASP A 239 3.63 -13.58 -2.48
N SER A 240 4.09 -13.77 -3.71
CA SER A 240 3.27 -13.63 -4.91
C SER A 240 2.36 -14.84 -5.08
N ILE A 241 1.05 -14.65 -5.16
CA ILE A 241 0.08 -15.74 -5.45
C ILE A 241 0.11 -16.17 -6.92
N LEU A 242 0.72 -15.35 -7.78
CA LEU A 242 0.96 -15.61 -9.20
C LEU A 242 2.45 -15.82 -9.51
N GLN A 243 3.23 -16.32 -8.55
CA GLN A 243 4.68 -16.51 -8.74
C GLN A 243 4.98 -17.44 -9.93
N ASP A 244 4.12 -18.44 -10.15
CA ASP A 244 4.20 -19.45 -11.20
C ASP A 244 3.56 -19.02 -12.53
N LEU A 245 3.13 -17.76 -12.67
CA LEU A 245 2.55 -17.25 -13.91
C LEU A 245 3.53 -17.49 -15.07
N PRO A 246 3.13 -18.22 -16.13
CA PRO A 246 4.05 -18.76 -17.13
C PRO A 246 4.41 -17.73 -18.22
N ILE A 247 4.86 -16.55 -17.80
CA ILE A 247 5.24 -15.44 -18.67
C ILE A 247 6.75 -15.18 -18.61
N GLY A 248 7.28 -14.53 -19.63
CA GLY A 248 8.69 -14.25 -19.75
C GLY A 248 8.97 -13.00 -20.56
N LYS A 249 10.17 -12.46 -20.39
CA LYS A 249 10.65 -11.28 -21.09
C LYS A 249 10.70 -11.52 -22.61
N CYS A 250 10.50 -10.45 -23.38
CA CYS A 250 10.65 -10.48 -24.83
C CYS A 250 12.10 -10.76 -25.26
N GLY A 251 12.27 -11.39 -26.42
CA GLY A 251 13.56 -11.42 -27.12
C GLY A 251 13.90 -10.06 -27.72
N ASN A 252 15.10 -9.94 -28.31
CA ASN A 252 15.52 -8.73 -29.02
C ASN A 252 16.52 -9.06 -30.14
N ASN A 253 16.82 -8.08 -30.99
CA ASN A 253 17.71 -8.25 -32.15
C ASN A 253 19.21 -8.08 -31.84
N TYR A 254 19.59 -7.82 -30.59
CA TYR A 254 20.98 -7.52 -30.21
C TYR A 254 21.57 -8.51 -29.21
N SER A 255 20.82 -9.52 -28.77
CA SER A 255 21.28 -10.56 -27.86
C SER A 255 20.62 -11.90 -28.17
N LYS A 256 21.24 -12.98 -27.69
CA LYS A 256 20.72 -14.35 -27.78
C LYS A 256 20.75 -14.99 -26.40
N ILE A 257 19.90 -16.00 -26.19
CA ILE A 257 19.91 -16.79 -24.96
C ILE A 257 20.94 -17.92 -25.13
N VAL A 258 21.93 -17.98 -24.25
CA VAL A 258 22.92 -19.07 -24.12
C VAL A 258 22.92 -19.51 -22.67
N ASP A 259 22.68 -20.80 -22.41
CA ASP A 259 22.60 -21.37 -21.06
C ASP A 259 21.68 -20.59 -20.11
N GLY A 260 20.53 -20.15 -20.63
CA GLY A 260 19.55 -19.38 -19.86
C GLY A 260 19.92 -17.91 -19.62
N LYS A 261 21.00 -17.39 -20.21
CA LYS A 261 21.45 -16.00 -20.05
C LYS A 261 21.39 -15.23 -21.36
N PHE A 262 21.03 -13.95 -21.31
CA PHE A 262 21.13 -13.07 -22.48
C PHE A 262 22.57 -12.64 -22.70
N VAL A 263 23.14 -13.07 -23.83
CA VAL A 263 24.49 -12.73 -24.26
C VAL A 263 24.39 -11.80 -25.47
N PRO A 264 25.06 -10.63 -25.45
CA PRO A 264 25.11 -9.73 -26.60
C PRO A 264 25.61 -10.44 -27.87
N LEU A 265 25.05 -10.08 -29.02
CA LEU A 265 25.55 -10.57 -30.31
C LEU A 265 26.86 -9.86 -30.68
N ASN A 266 27.69 -10.53 -31.49
CA ASN A 266 28.91 -9.92 -32.03
C ASN A 266 28.55 -8.65 -32.79
N GLY A 267 29.25 -7.55 -32.47
CA GLY A 267 29.00 -6.24 -33.05
C GLY A 267 27.98 -5.37 -32.29
N TYR A 268 27.48 -5.78 -31.14
CA TYR A 268 26.68 -4.93 -30.26
C TYR A 268 27.44 -3.66 -29.85
N GLN A 269 26.94 -2.49 -30.25
CA GLN A 269 27.55 -1.18 -29.99
C GLN A 269 26.92 -0.44 -28.80
N GLY A 270 26.06 -1.10 -28.03
CA GLY A 270 25.30 -0.48 -26.94
C GLY A 270 23.84 -0.17 -27.31
N PRO A 271 23.13 0.57 -26.44
CA PRO A 271 21.73 0.93 -26.66
C PRO A 271 21.53 1.69 -27.98
N SER A 272 20.47 1.34 -28.73
CA SER A 272 20.08 2.05 -29.94
C SER A 272 18.56 2.18 -30.05
N ALA A 273 18.12 3.23 -30.75
CA ALA A 273 16.73 3.47 -31.12
C ALA A 273 16.20 2.42 -32.12
N ASP A 274 17.09 1.82 -32.91
CA ASP A 274 16.77 0.79 -33.92
C ASP A 274 16.61 -0.61 -33.32
N HIS A 275 16.75 -0.75 -32.00
CA HIS A 275 16.50 -2.03 -31.34
C HIS A 275 15.04 -2.46 -31.50
N VAL A 276 14.88 -3.74 -31.83
CA VAL A 276 13.59 -4.40 -32.01
C VAL A 276 13.43 -5.46 -30.92
N PHE A 277 12.23 -5.48 -30.34
CA PHE A 277 11.82 -6.40 -29.28
C PHE A 277 10.79 -7.38 -29.82
N TYR A 278 11.00 -8.66 -29.56
CA TYR A 278 10.17 -9.76 -30.06
C TYR A 278 9.34 -10.35 -28.93
N PHE A 279 8.05 -10.00 -28.91
CA PHE A 279 7.09 -10.47 -27.92
C PHE A 279 6.32 -11.67 -28.44
N ARG A 280 6.11 -12.67 -27.59
CA ARG A 280 5.12 -13.73 -27.81
C ARG A 280 3.87 -13.44 -26.99
N CYS A 281 2.71 -13.88 -27.47
CA CYS A 281 1.51 -13.94 -26.65
C CYS A 281 1.49 -15.24 -25.84
N PHE A 282 1.34 -15.12 -24.53
CA PHE A 282 1.32 -16.24 -23.60
C PHE A 282 -0.11 -16.74 -23.42
N PRO A 283 -0.42 -17.99 -23.84
CA PRO A 283 -1.71 -18.60 -23.55
C PRO A 283 -1.76 -18.99 -22.06
N LEU A 284 -2.66 -18.37 -21.30
CA LEU A 284 -2.82 -18.61 -19.88
C LEU A 284 -3.78 -19.78 -19.65
N GLU A 285 -3.35 -20.73 -18.81
CA GLU A 285 -4.22 -21.81 -18.35
C GLU A 285 -5.45 -21.29 -17.58
N PRO A 286 -6.58 -22.01 -17.60
CA PRO A 286 -7.82 -21.61 -16.91
C PRO A 286 -7.63 -21.15 -15.46
N ARG A 287 -6.75 -21.82 -14.71
CA ARG A 287 -6.39 -21.46 -13.33
C ARG A 287 -5.88 -20.02 -13.21
N HIS A 288 -4.97 -19.62 -14.09
CA HIS A 288 -4.38 -18.28 -14.07
C HIS A 288 -5.38 -17.22 -14.51
N VAL A 289 -6.21 -17.51 -15.53
CA VAL A 289 -7.27 -16.60 -15.98
C VAL A 289 -8.29 -16.36 -14.86
N GLY A 290 -8.74 -17.44 -14.20
CA GLY A 290 -9.64 -17.36 -13.05
C GLY A 290 -9.06 -16.52 -11.92
N LEU A 291 -7.83 -16.82 -11.49
CA LEU A 291 -7.16 -16.09 -10.41
C LEU A 291 -6.93 -14.61 -10.74
N ILE A 292 -6.57 -14.28 -11.98
CA ILE A 292 -6.44 -12.88 -12.41
C ILE A 292 -7.81 -12.20 -12.38
N ASN A 293 -8.88 -12.85 -12.84
CA ASN A 293 -10.22 -12.26 -12.76
C ASN A 293 -10.69 -12.09 -11.30
N GLU A 294 -10.37 -13.01 -10.39
CA GLU A 294 -10.61 -12.83 -8.95
C GLU A 294 -9.91 -11.57 -8.42
N LEU A 295 -8.64 -11.33 -8.81
CA LEU A 295 -7.91 -10.11 -8.44
C LEU A 295 -8.55 -8.86 -9.04
N LEU A 296 -9.00 -8.92 -10.30
CA LEU A 296 -9.70 -7.80 -10.94
C LEU A 296 -10.99 -7.45 -10.18
N LEU A 297 -11.75 -8.46 -9.75
CA LEU A 297 -12.95 -8.29 -8.93
C LEU A 297 -12.63 -7.81 -7.51
N GLU A 298 -11.54 -8.29 -6.92
CA GLU A 298 -11.08 -7.91 -5.58
C GLU A 298 -10.78 -6.42 -5.47
N GLU A 299 -10.12 -5.86 -6.49
CA GLU A 299 -9.74 -4.45 -6.59
C GLU A 299 -10.86 -3.56 -7.15
N ALA A 300 -11.93 -4.15 -7.71
CA ALA A 300 -13.03 -3.39 -8.32
C ALA A 300 -14.08 -2.86 -7.34
N TRP A 301 -13.95 -3.11 -6.03
CA TRP A 301 -14.97 -2.79 -5.03
C TRP A 301 -15.38 -1.30 -4.98
N SER A 302 -14.49 -0.39 -5.39
CA SER A 302 -14.74 1.05 -5.46
C SER A 302 -15.27 1.55 -6.82
N THR A 303 -15.39 0.66 -7.79
CA THR A 303 -15.87 0.95 -9.16
C THR A 303 -17.39 0.84 -9.26
N LYS A 304 -17.99 1.37 -10.34
CA LYS A 304 -19.45 1.32 -10.54
C LYS A 304 -19.87 0.25 -11.53
N ALA A 305 -18.99 -0.16 -12.44
CA ALA A 305 -19.28 -1.12 -13.50
C ALA A 305 -18.15 -2.15 -13.71
N ILE A 306 -18.58 -3.37 -14.04
CA ILE A 306 -17.75 -4.46 -14.54
C ILE A 306 -18.30 -4.81 -15.93
N ALA A 307 -17.45 -4.74 -16.94
CA ALA A 307 -17.78 -5.10 -18.31
C ALA A 307 -17.23 -6.50 -18.64
N PHE A 308 -18.04 -7.28 -19.33
CA PHE A 308 -17.77 -8.67 -19.71
C PHE A 308 -18.49 -9.01 -21.01
N ARG A 309 -18.04 -10.07 -21.71
CA ARG A 309 -18.62 -10.52 -22.99
C ARG A 309 -19.58 -11.71 -22.81
N SER A 310 -19.28 -12.60 -21.86
CA SER A 310 -19.92 -13.90 -21.70
C SER A 310 -20.64 -13.99 -20.35
N ASN A 311 -21.97 -14.13 -20.40
CA ASN A 311 -22.78 -14.33 -19.20
C ASN A 311 -22.36 -15.60 -18.44
N ASP A 312 -22.11 -16.70 -19.16
CA ASP A 312 -21.82 -18.00 -18.54
C ASP A 312 -20.49 -18.01 -17.81
N TYR A 313 -19.44 -17.50 -18.45
CA TYR A 313 -18.12 -17.46 -17.84
C TYR A 313 -18.04 -16.42 -16.72
N THR A 314 -18.68 -15.27 -16.89
CA THR A 314 -18.74 -14.24 -15.83
C THR A 314 -19.45 -14.77 -14.59
N LYS A 315 -20.56 -15.50 -14.78
CA LYS A 315 -21.28 -16.18 -13.70
C LYS A 315 -20.37 -17.17 -12.95
N GLU A 316 -19.58 -17.96 -13.66
CA GLU A 316 -18.60 -18.89 -13.06
C GLU A 316 -17.57 -18.14 -12.21
N ILE A 317 -16.89 -17.13 -12.78
CA ILE A 317 -15.88 -16.33 -12.07
C ILE A 317 -16.46 -15.66 -10.83
N LEU A 318 -17.66 -15.07 -10.93
CA LEU A 318 -18.29 -14.41 -9.78
C LEU A 318 -18.58 -15.41 -8.66
N VAL A 319 -19.05 -16.62 -8.99
CA VAL A 319 -19.27 -17.68 -8.00
C VAL A 319 -17.96 -18.10 -7.35
N ASP A 320 -16.89 -18.28 -8.14
CA ASP A 320 -15.57 -18.66 -7.65
C ASP A 320 -14.98 -17.58 -6.73
N TYR A 321 -14.97 -16.31 -7.18
CA TYR A 321 -14.50 -15.18 -6.37
C TYR A 321 -15.27 -15.05 -5.06
N LEU A 322 -16.61 -15.18 -5.08
CA LEU A 322 -17.43 -15.06 -3.87
C LEU A 322 -17.17 -16.21 -2.88
N LYS A 323 -16.84 -17.41 -3.38
CA LYS A 323 -16.57 -18.58 -2.54
C LYS A 323 -15.11 -18.71 -2.10
N ASP A 324 -14.18 -18.01 -2.75
CA ASP A 324 -12.75 -18.13 -2.47
C ASP A 324 -12.42 -17.72 -1.01
N PRO A 325 -11.94 -18.64 -0.16
CA PRO A 325 -11.62 -18.37 1.24
C PRO A 325 -10.22 -17.76 1.44
N ARG A 326 -9.51 -17.36 0.39
CA ARG A 326 -8.15 -16.81 0.48
C ARG A 326 -8.08 -15.64 1.47
N LYS A 327 -7.14 -15.74 2.42
CA LYS A 327 -6.90 -14.67 3.41
C LYS A 327 -6.44 -13.39 2.72
N GLY A 328 -6.83 -12.25 3.28
CA GLY A 328 -6.56 -10.94 2.70
C GLY A 328 -7.47 -10.57 1.52
N PHE A 329 -8.24 -11.52 0.98
CA PHE A 329 -9.31 -11.20 0.04
C PHE A 329 -10.60 -10.88 0.78
N LYS A 330 -11.44 -10.02 0.20
CA LYS A 330 -12.78 -9.70 0.69
C LYS A 330 -12.77 -9.30 2.17
N VAL A 331 -11.77 -8.52 2.59
CA VAL A 331 -11.67 -8.02 3.97
C VAL A 331 -12.71 -6.91 4.18
N VAL A 332 -13.68 -7.15 5.06
CA VAL A 332 -14.76 -6.22 5.43
C VAL A 332 -14.61 -5.81 6.90
N THR A 333 -15.20 -4.67 7.25
CA THR A 333 -15.29 -4.22 8.64
C THR A 333 -16.60 -4.68 9.30
N ASP A 334 -16.67 -4.59 10.62
CA ASP A 334 -17.91 -4.84 11.39
C ASP A 334 -18.91 -3.66 11.34
N GLN A 335 -18.64 -2.65 10.50
CA GLN A 335 -19.54 -1.51 10.32
C GLN A 335 -20.77 -1.91 9.49
N PRO A 336 -22.00 -1.53 9.90
CA PRO A 336 -23.22 -1.86 9.16
C PRO A 336 -23.21 -1.38 7.69
N ASP A 337 -22.46 -0.31 7.41
CA ASP A 337 -22.44 0.36 6.12
C ASP A 337 -21.16 0.12 5.29
N ASP A 338 -20.38 -0.91 5.64
CA ASP A 338 -19.12 -1.24 4.96
C ASP A 338 -19.29 -1.29 3.43
N PRO A 339 -18.52 -0.47 2.67
CA PRO A 339 -18.69 -0.37 1.22
C PRO A 339 -18.31 -1.67 0.50
N ARG A 340 -17.37 -2.45 1.05
CA ARG A 340 -16.97 -3.73 0.49
C ARG A 340 -18.03 -4.79 0.74
N MET A 341 -18.67 -4.81 1.90
CA MET A 341 -19.83 -5.67 2.15
C MET A 341 -20.97 -5.39 1.15
N LYS A 342 -21.29 -4.11 0.93
CA LYS A 342 -22.29 -3.70 -0.07
C LYS A 342 -21.89 -4.14 -1.50
N TYR A 343 -20.60 -4.10 -1.82
CA TYR A 343 -20.08 -4.59 -3.09
C TYR A 343 -20.28 -6.11 -3.24
N LEU A 344 -19.92 -6.90 -2.23
CA LEU A 344 -20.11 -8.37 -2.26
C LEU A 344 -21.58 -8.76 -2.43
N GLN A 345 -22.49 -8.10 -1.71
CA GLN A 345 -23.93 -8.32 -1.87
C GLN A 345 -24.44 -7.99 -3.28
N LYS A 346 -23.88 -6.95 -3.92
CA LYS A 346 -24.20 -6.64 -5.32
C LYS A 346 -23.71 -7.73 -6.27
N LEU A 347 -22.53 -8.29 -6.03
CA LEU A 347 -22.02 -9.41 -6.83
C LEU A 347 -22.86 -10.68 -6.65
N GLU A 348 -23.30 -11.01 -5.42
CA GLU A 348 -24.23 -12.12 -5.17
C GLU A 348 -25.54 -11.95 -5.95
N ARG A 349 -26.07 -10.72 -5.98
CA ARG A 349 -27.24 -10.38 -6.81
C ARG A 349 -26.93 -10.48 -8.30
N ALA A 350 -25.75 -10.07 -8.74
CA ALA A 350 -25.34 -10.18 -10.15
C ALA A 350 -25.29 -11.65 -10.59
N VAL A 351 -24.77 -12.56 -9.75
CA VAL A 351 -24.82 -14.01 -10.02
C VAL A 351 -26.25 -14.48 -10.23
N SER A 352 -27.19 -14.05 -9.38
CA SER A 352 -28.61 -14.41 -9.52
C SER A 352 -29.22 -13.87 -10.82
N LEU A 353 -28.90 -12.63 -11.20
CA LEU A 353 -29.37 -12.01 -12.46
C LEU A 353 -28.80 -12.69 -13.71
N LEU A 354 -27.60 -13.26 -13.62
CA LEU A 354 -26.99 -14.06 -14.68
C LEU A 354 -27.51 -15.51 -14.73
N GLY A 355 -28.53 -15.85 -13.93
CA GLY A 355 -29.08 -17.21 -13.85
C GLY A 355 -28.17 -18.19 -13.11
N GLY A 356 -27.29 -17.69 -12.23
CA GLY A 356 -26.41 -18.49 -11.40
C GLY A 356 -27.06 -19.03 -10.13
N PRO A 357 -26.35 -19.93 -9.42
CA PRO A 357 -26.84 -20.49 -8.18
C PRO A 357 -26.91 -19.41 -7.09
N LYS A 358 -27.75 -19.64 -6.07
CA LYS A 358 -27.67 -18.86 -4.84
C LYS A 358 -26.29 -19.05 -4.21
N VAL A 359 -25.57 -17.95 -4.03
CA VAL A 359 -24.22 -17.92 -3.46
C VAL A 359 -24.17 -16.90 -2.33
N SER A 360 -23.34 -17.16 -1.33
CA SER A 360 -23.04 -16.23 -0.25
C SER A 360 -21.52 -16.09 -0.19
N SER A 361 -21.07 -14.84 -0.09
CA SER A 361 -19.67 -14.49 -0.01
C SER A 361 -19.02 -15.06 1.24
N VAL A 362 -17.84 -15.65 1.05
CA VAL A 362 -16.89 -15.97 2.13
C VAL A 362 -15.99 -14.76 2.29
N TYR A 363 -15.90 -14.19 3.49
CA TYR A 363 -15.13 -12.98 3.72
C TYR A 363 -14.49 -12.98 5.11
N GLU A 364 -13.45 -12.15 5.27
CA GLU A 364 -12.81 -11.90 6.55
C GLU A 364 -13.41 -10.64 7.17
N CYS A 365 -14.01 -10.75 8.36
CA CYS A 365 -14.52 -9.60 9.09
C CYS A 365 -13.49 -9.13 10.13
N VAL A 366 -12.99 -7.91 9.94
CA VAL A 366 -12.08 -7.24 10.87
C VAL A 366 -12.90 -6.28 11.72
N LYS A 367 -12.79 -6.43 13.05
CA LYS A 367 -13.36 -5.44 13.97
C LYS A 367 -12.48 -4.20 13.93
N LEU A 368 -13.02 -3.09 13.46
CA LEU A 368 -12.33 -1.82 13.63
C LEU A 368 -12.21 -1.53 15.13
N PRO A 369 -11.12 -0.90 15.60
CA PRO A 369 -11.08 -0.39 16.95
C PRO A 369 -12.25 0.59 17.11
N LYS A 370 -13.25 0.20 17.90
CA LYS A 370 -14.47 0.99 18.07
C LYS A 370 -14.11 2.38 18.62
N PRO A 371 -14.80 3.46 18.20
CA PRO A 371 -14.55 4.83 18.66
C PRO A 371 -14.75 5.07 20.18
N GLU A 372 -15.06 4.04 20.96
CA GLU A 372 -14.93 4.03 22.42
C GLU A 372 -13.47 3.87 22.88
N VAL A 373 -12.50 4.23 22.05
CA VAL A 373 -11.11 4.35 22.49
C VAL A 373 -11.04 5.56 23.42
N HIS A 374 -11.07 5.34 24.73
CA HIS A 374 -10.75 6.40 25.69
C HIS A 374 -9.35 6.94 25.36
N MET A 375 -9.11 8.24 25.57
CA MET A 375 -7.80 8.90 25.35
C MET A 375 -6.61 8.03 25.78
N SER A 376 -6.70 7.38 26.94
CA SER A 376 -5.65 6.47 27.45
C SER A 376 -5.29 5.31 26.51
N GLN A 377 -6.29 4.72 25.88
CA GLN A 377 -6.13 3.61 24.94
C GLN A 377 -5.55 4.13 23.63
N TRP A 378 -5.97 5.32 23.19
CA TRP A 378 -5.46 5.98 22.00
C TRP A 378 -3.98 6.34 22.12
N VAL A 379 -3.63 7.05 23.20
CA VAL A 379 -2.25 7.45 23.48
C VAL A 379 -1.34 6.23 23.58
N ALA A 380 -1.78 5.15 24.23
CA ALA A 380 -1.03 3.91 24.29
C ALA A 380 -0.82 3.29 22.89
N THR A 381 -1.87 3.26 22.06
CA THR A 381 -1.79 2.78 20.68
C THR A 381 -0.84 3.62 19.84
N MET A 382 -0.88 4.95 19.96
CA MET A 382 0.00 5.88 19.26
C MET A 382 1.47 5.70 19.63
N VAL A 383 1.75 5.65 20.92
CA VAL A 383 3.08 5.33 21.44
C VAL A 383 3.53 3.95 20.96
N GLY A 384 2.65 2.96 20.96
CA GLY A 384 2.94 1.61 20.47
C GLY A 384 3.31 1.57 18.99
N PHE A 385 2.58 2.29 18.14
CA PHE A 385 2.89 2.37 16.72
C PHE A 385 4.22 3.07 16.44
N GLU A 386 4.53 4.17 17.12
CA GLU A 386 5.79 4.87 16.94
C GLU A 386 7.00 4.05 17.43
N LEU A 387 6.84 3.30 18.53
CA LEU A 387 7.86 2.39 19.02
C LEU A 387 8.15 1.27 18.01
N LEU A 388 7.11 0.60 17.49
CA LEU A 388 7.28 -0.48 16.52
C LEU A 388 7.80 0.01 15.16
N GLY A 389 7.30 1.15 14.69
CA GLY A 389 7.51 1.64 13.32
C GLY A 389 8.71 2.57 13.14
N ARG A 390 9.04 3.40 14.14
CA ARG A 390 10.05 4.47 14.00
C ARG A 390 11.19 4.41 15.01
N ARG A 391 11.01 3.77 16.16
CA ARG A 391 12.03 3.63 17.23
C ARG A 391 12.40 2.17 17.48
N LYS A 392 13.04 1.57 16.48
CA LYS A 392 13.51 0.16 16.55
C LYS A 392 14.40 -0.10 17.77
N ASP A 393 15.23 0.86 18.14
CA ASP A 393 16.08 0.82 19.33
C ASP A 393 15.28 0.61 20.62
N LEU A 394 14.16 1.33 20.79
CA LEU A 394 13.28 1.17 21.94
C LEU A 394 12.41 -0.08 21.84
N TYR A 395 12.04 -0.51 20.63
CA TYR A 395 11.32 -1.78 20.44
C TYR A 395 12.17 -2.99 20.84
N GLU A 396 13.50 -2.94 20.65
CA GLU A 396 14.39 -4.00 21.16
C GLU A 396 14.36 -4.12 22.69
N ILE A 397 14.12 -3.01 23.41
CA ILE A 397 13.91 -3.04 24.87
C ILE A 397 12.64 -3.84 25.19
N TYR A 398 11.54 -3.65 24.43
CA TYR A 398 10.34 -4.46 24.61
C TYR A 398 10.62 -5.96 24.39
N LYS A 399 11.36 -6.32 23.34
CA LYS A 399 11.75 -7.72 23.09
C LYS A 399 12.64 -8.28 24.18
N HIS A 400 13.50 -7.46 24.77
CA HIS A 400 14.29 -7.85 25.93
C HIS A 400 13.40 -8.15 27.14
N LEU A 401 12.38 -7.31 27.38
CA LEU A 401 11.41 -7.49 28.47
C LEU A 401 10.44 -8.66 28.24
N ARG A 402 10.14 -8.99 26.98
CA ARG A 402 9.29 -10.13 26.59
C ARG A 402 9.91 -10.93 25.44
N PRO A 403 10.91 -11.79 25.73
CA PRO A 403 11.56 -12.61 24.71
C PRO A 403 10.57 -13.51 23.98
N GLY A 404 10.68 -13.56 22.65
CA GLY A 404 9.81 -14.41 21.80
C GLY A 404 8.40 -13.86 21.54
N ALA A 405 8.10 -12.63 21.95
CA ALA A 405 6.80 -12.00 21.66
C ALA A 405 6.58 -11.79 20.16
N THR A 406 5.39 -12.14 19.68
CA THR A 406 4.94 -11.77 18.32
C THR A 406 4.44 -10.31 18.27
N PRO A 407 4.22 -9.74 17.07
CA PRO A 407 3.54 -8.45 16.96
C PRO A 407 2.14 -8.44 17.59
N GLU A 408 1.40 -9.54 17.53
CA GLU A 408 0.10 -9.67 18.22
C GLU A 408 0.25 -9.58 19.74
N ASP A 409 1.28 -10.25 20.29
CA ASP A 409 1.62 -10.15 21.71
C ASP A 409 1.98 -8.71 22.12
N TYR A 410 2.72 -8.00 21.25
CA TYR A 410 3.05 -6.59 21.44
C TYR A 410 1.83 -5.70 21.51
N PHE A 411 0.94 -5.76 20.51
CA PHE A 411 -0.26 -4.94 20.50
C PHE A 411 -1.25 -5.32 21.60
N TYR A 412 -1.25 -6.59 22.02
CA TYR A 412 -1.98 -7.01 23.22
C TYR A 412 -1.42 -6.30 24.47
N ASP A 413 -0.11 -6.27 24.66
CA ASP A 413 0.51 -5.60 25.80
C ASP A 413 0.37 -4.06 25.76
N VAL A 414 0.39 -3.45 24.57
CA VAL A 414 0.03 -2.03 24.35
C VAL A 414 -1.42 -1.76 24.76
N SER A 415 -2.34 -2.65 24.39
CA SER A 415 -3.74 -2.55 24.79
C SER A 415 -3.92 -2.67 26.31
N GLN A 416 -3.16 -3.55 26.96
CA GLN A 416 -3.15 -3.66 28.42
C GLN A 416 -2.57 -2.39 29.08
N ALA A 417 -1.50 -1.82 28.54
CA ALA A 417 -0.95 -0.56 29.02
C ALA A 417 -1.95 0.61 28.91
N GLY A 418 -2.73 0.67 27.82
CA GLY A 418 -3.83 1.63 27.65
C GLY A 418 -4.92 1.49 28.72
N ARG A 419 -5.24 0.26 29.14
CA ARG A 419 -6.18 -0.02 30.24
C ARG A 419 -5.61 0.36 31.62
N MET A 420 -4.30 0.17 31.83
CA MET A 420 -3.63 0.66 33.04
C MET A 420 -3.72 2.19 33.14
N LEU A 421 -3.45 2.89 32.04
CA LEU A 421 -3.60 4.35 31.97
C LEU A 421 -5.06 4.79 32.19
N PHE A 422 -6.03 4.08 31.63
CA PHE A 422 -7.45 4.33 31.88
C PHE A 422 -7.78 4.25 33.38
N LEU A 423 -7.38 3.16 34.04
CA LEU A 423 -7.62 2.96 35.46
C LEU A 423 -6.99 4.07 36.29
N ARG A 424 -5.74 4.47 35.97
CA ARG A 424 -5.08 5.60 36.64
C ARG A 424 -5.93 6.87 36.57
N ILE A 425 -6.30 7.28 35.35
CA ILE A 425 -7.08 8.50 35.11
C ILE A 425 -8.42 8.46 35.86
N LYS A 426 -9.17 7.36 35.74
CA LYS A 426 -10.49 7.25 36.40
C LYS A 426 -10.36 7.26 37.91
N THR A 427 -9.39 6.56 38.49
CA THR A 427 -9.14 6.62 39.92
C THR A 427 -8.77 8.03 40.37
N ASP A 428 -7.90 8.74 39.65
CA ASP A 428 -7.51 10.11 40.03
C ASP A 428 -8.70 11.08 39.94
N VAL A 429 -9.53 10.97 38.89
CA VAL A 429 -10.77 11.77 38.77
C VAL A 429 -11.75 11.46 39.91
N ILE A 430 -11.95 10.19 40.26
CA ILE A 430 -12.85 9.83 41.36
C ILE A 430 -12.28 10.34 42.69
N MET A 431 -10.98 10.20 42.94
CA MET A 431 -10.33 10.67 44.18
C MET A 431 -10.38 12.19 44.31
N ASN A 432 -10.31 12.94 43.21
CA ASN A 432 -10.44 14.39 43.22
C ASN A 432 -11.88 14.86 43.54
N ASN A 433 -12.89 14.05 43.21
CA ASN A 433 -14.29 14.40 43.40
C ASN A 433 -14.94 13.72 44.63
N CYS A 434 -14.24 12.84 45.34
CA CYS A 434 -14.79 12.12 46.48
C CYS A 434 -14.54 12.87 47.81
N ARG A 435 -15.41 12.60 48.80
CA ARG A 435 -15.35 13.18 50.15
C ARG A 435 -14.45 12.42 51.13
N LEU A 436 -13.57 11.54 50.63
CA LEU A 436 -12.62 10.83 51.48
C LEU A 436 -11.58 11.80 52.07
N SER A 437 -11.04 11.47 53.24
CA SER A 437 -9.86 12.15 53.77
C SER A 437 -8.63 11.90 52.88
N ASP A 438 -7.65 12.80 52.92
CA ASP A 438 -6.44 12.66 52.12
C ASP A 438 -5.67 11.38 52.44
N ALA A 439 -5.64 10.97 53.71
CA ALA A 439 -5.06 9.69 54.12
C ALA A 439 -5.74 8.49 53.42
N ASN A 440 -7.06 8.51 53.28
CA ASN A 440 -7.80 7.45 52.59
C ASN A 440 -7.62 7.50 51.07
N LYS A 441 -7.48 8.70 50.49
CA LYS A 441 -7.16 8.86 49.06
C LYS A 441 -5.76 8.30 48.74
N GLU A 442 -4.79 8.53 49.61
CA GLU A 442 -3.44 7.97 49.47
C GLU A 442 -3.43 6.45 49.55
N ILE A 443 -4.22 5.84 50.43
CA ILE A 443 -4.38 4.37 50.47
C ILE A 443 -4.90 3.83 49.13
N VAL A 444 -5.89 4.49 48.52
CA VAL A 444 -6.41 4.06 47.21
C VAL A 444 -5.36 4.19 46.11
N ARG A 445 -4.58 5.28 46.10
CA ARG A 445 -3.48 5.47 45.13
C ARG A 445 -2.37 4.43 45.33
N ALA A 446 -2.02 4.12 46.57
CA ALA A 446 -1.06 3.08 46.93
C ALA A 446 -1.54 1.68 46.49
N ASN A 447 -2.79 1.34 46.74
CA ASN A 447 -3.35 0.04 46.29
C ASN A 447 -3.33 -0.10 44.75
N ARG A 448 -3.67 0.97 44.01
CA ARG A 448 -3.55 0.97 42.54
C ARG A 448 -2.10 0.76 42.11
N HIS A 449 -1.16 1.38 42.81
CA HIS A 449 0.27 1.23 42.55
C HIS A 449 0.74 -0.22 42.77
N ASP A 450 0.33 -0.86 43.86
CA ASP A 450 0.64 -2.26 44.15
C ASP A 450 0.10 -3.19 43.05
N ILE A 451 -1.10 -2.91 42.53
CA ILE A 451 -1.64 -3.63 41.38
C ILE A 451 -0.72 -3.46 40.17
N PHE A 452 -0.32 -2.24 39.81
CA PHE A 452 0.53 -2.01 38.63
C PHE A 452 1.90 -2.67 38.75
N THR A 453 2.50 -2.65 39.94
CA THR A 453 3.80 -3.31 40.17
C THR A 453 3.70 -4.85 40.23
N SER A 454 2.49 -5.41 40.29
CA SER A 454 2.26 -6.86 40.17
C SER A 454 2.13 -7.34 38.71
N LEU A 455 1.90 -6.43 37.75
CA LEU A 455 1.68 -6.77 36.34
C LEU A 455 3.00 -7.06 35.58
N PRO A 456 2.93 -7.74 34.42
CA PRO A 456 4.09 -7.98 33.57
C PRO A 456 4.85 -6.69 33.23
N ILE A 457 6.18 -6.75 33.37
CA ILE A 457 7.08 -5.59 33.35
C ILE A 457 7.02 -4.79 32.04
N GLN A 458 6.85 -5.48 30.92
CA GLN A 458 6.72 -4.86 29.60
C GLN A 458 5.44 -4.00 29.48
N ARG A 459 4.37 -4.36 30.20
CA ARG A 459 3.14 -3.56 30.25
C ARG A 459 3.33 -2.32 31.10
N VAL A 460 4.08 -2.43 32.21
CA VAL A 460 4.44 -1.29 33.06
C VAL A 460 5.31 -0.30 32.28
N TRP A 461 6.29 -0.80 31.55
CA TRP A 461 7.16 0.01 30.69
C TRP A 461 6.35 0.74 29.59
N LEU A 462 5.48 0.04 28.87
CA LEU A 462 4.57 0.64 27.88
C LEU A 462 3.61 1.66 28.50
N TYR A 463 3.09 1.39 29.68
CA TYR A 463 2.20 2.28 30.41
C TYR A 463 2.90 3.59 30.79
N LEU A 464 4.14 3.53 31.27
CA LEU A 464 4.92 4.73 31.62
C LEU A 464 5.14 5.64 30.40
N LYS A 465 5.43 5.03 29.25
CA LYS A 465 5.56 5.76 27.97
C LYS A 465 4.23 6.40 27.55
N ALA A 466 3.14 5.64 27.60
CA ALA A 466 1.80 6.16 27.29
C ALA A 466 1.41 7.31 28.24
N PHE A 467 1.68 7.15 29.54
CA PHE A 467 1.38 8.16 30.55
C PHE A 467 2.16 9.46 30.29
N ARG A 468 3.47 9.38 30.03
CA ARG A 468 4.31 10.56 29.70
C ARG A 468 3.76 11.35 28.52
N ASN A 469 3.24 10.65 27.53
CA ASN A 469 2.77 11.25 26.29
C ASN A 469 1.32 11.74 26.35
N THR A 470 0.58 11.49 27.44
CA THR A 470 -0.82 11.91 27.57
C THR A 470 -1.01 13.44 27.40
N PRO A 471 -0.17 14.33 27.96
CA PRO A 471 -0.33 15.79 27.80
C PRO A 471 -0.14 16.29 26.35
N LYS A 472 0.48 15.49 25.49
CA LYS A 472 0.77 15.82 24.09
C LYS A 472 -0.44 15.71 23.17
N PHE A 473 -1.55 15.19 23.69
CA PHE A 473 -2.82 15.10 22.98
C PHE A 473 -3.80 16.14 23.51
N ASP A 474 -4.70 16.59 22.65
CA ASP A 474 -5.74 17.54 23.05
C ASP A 474 -6.78 16.88 23.98
N ILE A 475 -7.27 17.64 24.97
CA ILE A 475 -8.19 17.10 25.98
C ILE A 475 -9.64 17.07 25.47
N ALA A 476 -10.00 18.01 24.60
CA ALA A 476 -11.32 18.07 23.96
C ALA A 476 -11.41 17.10 22.78
N ASP A 477 -10.31 16.87 22.06
CA ASP A 477 -10.20 15.85 21.03
C ASP A 477 -8.86 15.12 21.09
N PHE A 478 -8.82 14.00 21.81
CA PHE A 478 -7.60 13.21 22.01
C PHE A 478 -7.00 12.63 20.73
N LYS A 479 -7.71 12.74 19.60
CA LYS A 479 -7.18 12.36 18.28
C LYS A 479 -6.16 13.38 17.77
N ILE A 480 -6.19 14.62 18.26
CA ILE A 480 -5.27 15.67 17.84
C ILE A 480 -4.00 15.59 18.70
N GLN A 481 -2.88 15.19 18.07
CA GLN A 481 -1.55 15.29 18.67
C GLN A 481 -1.00 16.72 18.51
N LYS A 482 -0.82 17.42 19.63
CA LYS A 482 -0.35 18.82 19.65
C LYS A 482 1.17 18.95 19.55
N GLU A 483 1.90 17.91 19.99
CA GLU A 483 3.37 17.92 20.07
C GLU A 483 3.96 16.54 19.70
N PRO A 484 5.19 16.45 19.16
CA PRO A 484 5.85 15.17 18.88
C PRO A 484 5.98 14.30 20.13
N LEU A 485 5.84 12.97 20.00
CA LEU A 485 5.94 12.05 21.14
C LEU A 485 7.35 12.04 21.74
N ASP A 486 7.43 11.98 23.07
CA ASP A 486 8.68 11.80 23.83
C ASP A 486 8.74 10.34 24.25
N LEU A 487 9.46 9.57 23.44
CA LEU A 487 9.52 8.12 23.56
C LEU A 487 10.70 7.68 24.40
N ASP A 488 11.68 8.53 24.66
CA ASP A 488 12.79 8.25 25.55
C ASP A 488 12.38 8.51 26.99
N GLY A 489 12.90 7.70 27.91
CA GLY A 489 12.60 7.88 29.32
C GLY A 489 13.55 7.17 30.26
N PRO A 490 13.55 7.57 31.54
CA PRO A 490 14.33 6.91 32.57
C PRO A 490 13.99 5.41 32.70
N GLU A 491 12.76 5.01 32.37
CA GLU A 491 12.33 3.60 32.35
C GLU A 491 13.08 2.74 31.35
N ASP A 492 13.64 3.31 30.27
CA ASP A 492 14.41 2.58 29.26
C ASP A 492 15.74 2.11 29.82
N PHE A 493 16.42 3.01 30.54
CA PHE A 493 17.65 2.69 31.24
C PHE A 493 17.41 1.56 32.24
N VAL A 494 16.29 1.61 32.98
CA VAL A 494 16.00 0.59 33.99
C VAL A 494 15.56 -0.73 33.41
N ALA A 495 14.76 -0.71 32.34
CA ALA A 495 14.39 -1.90 31.58
C ALA A 495 15.60 -2.63 31.00
N MET A 496 16.65 -1.89 30.62
CA MET A 496 17.87 -2.44 30.03
C MET A 496 18.92 -2.90 31.07
N HIS A 497 18.99 -2.28 32.24
CA HIS A 497 20.12 -2.46 33.17
C HIS A 497 19.77 -3.10 34.50
N PHE A 498 18.49 -3.25 34.84
CA PHE A 498 18.08 -3.84 36.11
C PHE A 498 17.14 -5.02 35.93
N SER A 499 17.28 -6.03 36.79
CA SER A 499 16.36 -7.19 36.87
C SER A 499 14.91 -6.74 37.12
N HIS A 500 13.94 -7.67 37.05
CA HIS A 500 12.50 -7.42 37.32
C HIS A 500 12.19 -6.55 38.56
N LYS A 501 13.09 -6.45 39.54
CA LYS A 501 12.95 -5.59 40.73
C LYS A 501 13.27 -4.10 40.48
N GLY A 502 14.11 -3.75 39.51
CA GLY A 502 14.52 -2.36 39.26
C GLY A 502 13.45 -1.50 38.60
N VAL A 503 12.73 -2.04 37.60
CA VAL A 503 11.61 -1.32 36.95
C VAL A 503 10.46 -1.09 37.94
N LYS A 504 10.24 -2.00 38.90
CA LYS A 504 9.29 -1.80 40.01
C LYS A 504 9.70 -0.65 40.93
N TRP A 505 10.99 -0.52 41.23
CA TRP A 505 11.52 0.58 42.06
C TRP A 505 11.43 1.94 41.35
N MET A 506 11.66 2.00 40.05
CA MET A 506 11.52 3.25 39.30
C MET A 506 10.05 3.64 39.08
N ALA A 507 9.15 2.67 38.91
CA ALA A 507 7.72 2.89 39.06
C ALA A 507 7.42 3.52 40.44
N GLN A 508 7.91 2.94 41.55
CA GLN A 508 7.75 3.52 42.89
C GLN A 508 8.23 4.98 42.99
N ALA A 509 9.34 5.33 42.34
CA ALA A 509 9.87 6.69 42.32
C ALA A 509 9.08 7.66 41.41
N MET A 510 8.59 7.21 40.26
CA MET A 510 7.82 8.03 39.30
C MET A 510 6.35 8.25 39.69
N PHE A 511 5.79 7.43 40.59
CA PHE A 511 4.44 7.59 41.12
C PHE A 511 4.37 8.39 42.43
N TYR A 512 5.50 8.87 42.95
CA TYR A 512 5.56 9.74 44.13
C TYR A 512 5.37 11.20 43.71
N GLU A 513 4.14 11.72 43.78
CA GLU A 513 3.92 13.18 43.71
C GLU A 513 4.15 13.76 45.11
N PRO A 514 5.07 14.72 45.30
CA PRO A 514 5.15 15.44 46.57
C PRO A 514 3.82 16.19 46.80
N PRO A 515 3.37 16.33 48.06
CA PRO A 515 2.13 17.04 48.37
C PRO A 515 2.19 18.45 47.77
N ARG A 516 1.20 18.80 46.94
CA ARG A 516 1.06 20.17 46.43
C ARG A 516 0.91 21.09 47.63
N ALA A 517 1.84 22.03 47.78
CA ALA A 517 1.71 23.12 48.73
C ALA A 517 0.39 23.85 48.43
N GLY A 518 -0.59 23.68 49.32
CA GLY A 518 -1.82 24.47 49.27
C GLY A 518 -1.47 25.91 49.61
N ASN A 519 -1.68 26.81 48.64
CA ASN A 519 -1.83 28.23 48.92
C ASN A 519 -3.09 28.42 49.78
N ASN A 520 -2.95 29.22 50.84
CA ASN A 520 -4.03 29.70 51.72
C ASN A 520 -5.22 30.28 50.95
#